data_AF-A0A526YZI8-F1
#
_entry.id   AF-A0A526YZI8-F1
#
_cell.length_a   1.000
_cell.length_b   1.000
_cell.length_c   1.000
_cell.angle_alpha   90.00
_cell.angle_beta   90.00
_cell.angle_gamma   90.00
#
_symmetry.space_group_name_H-M   'P 1'
#
loop_
_entity.id
_entity.type
_entity.pdbx_description
1 polymer ?
#
loop_
_entity_poly.entity_id
_entity_poly.type
_entity_poly.pdbx_seq_one_letter_code
_entity_poly.pdbx_strand_id
1 'polypeptide(L)'
;MRVLIVKTSSMGDVIHSFPAVEDARRNRPDVSFDWCVEEAFAGIVALHPAIATIHTVAIRRWRTSPLGPSTWREAAGLRRALRECRYDLVIDAQGLLKSAVVAKQAAAPIAGFDRSSAREPSATLFYDREQAVAEAIAQAVPQTVLVPKSPLAEIAAIIGRSALIIGADTGLTHLASAFGLPTVAVFVATEPGLTGPRGPFSSTLLAAPGARVAPIEVVAEAERLLALKSQAAT
;
A
#
# COMPACT_ATOMS: atom_id res chain seq x y z
N MET A 1 -3.61 8.48 -19.03
CA MET A 1 -4.20 8.81 -17.72
C MET A 1 -3.16 9.45 -16.82
N ARG A 2 -3.42 10.62 -16.23
CA ARG A 2 -2.48 11.33 -15.35
C ARG A 2 -2.86 11.15 -13.89
N VAL A 3 -1.94 10.60 -13.09
CA VAL A 3 -2.17 10.23 -11.69
C VAL A 3 -1.25 11.02 -10.78
N LEU A 4 -1.82 11.60 -9.72
CA LEU A 4 -1.05 12.20 -8.62
C LEU A 4 -0.92 11.21 -7.47
N ILE A 5 0.30 10.90 -7.06
CA ILE A 5 0.57 10.12 -5.84
C ILE A 5 0.77 11.10 -4.68
N VAL A 6 -0.02 10.96 -3.62
CA VAL A 6 0.17 11.68 -2.36
C VAL A 6 0.75 10.73 -1.33
N LYS A 7 2.07 10.76 -1.20
CA LYS A 7 2.83 10.00 -0.19
C LYS A 7 3.95 10.90 0.30
N THR A 8 3.65 11.66 1.35
CA THR A 8 4.51 12.78 1.75
C THR A 8 5.65 12.39 2.68
N SER A 9 5.54 11.26 3.38
CA SER A 9 6.47 10.79 4.39
C SER A 9 6.17 9.33 4.78
N SER A 10 7.03 8.65 5.56
CA SER A 10 8.45 8.95 5.81
C SER A 10 9.36 8.51 4.64
N MET A 11 10.68 8.63 4.74
CA MET A 11 11.61 8.17 3.69
C MET A 11 11.36 6.72 3.25
N GLY A 12 11.25 5.78 4.20
CA GLY A 12 10.98 4.36 3.89
C GLY A 12 9.66 4.16 3.15
N ASP A 13 8.60 4.83 3.61
CA ASP A 13 7.28 4.83 2.98
C ASP A 13 7.31 5.31 1.51
N VAL A 14 8.15 6.31 1.19
CA VAL A 14 8.34 6.80 -0.19
C VAL A 14 9.00 5.73 -1.05
N ILE A 15 10.09 5.13 -0.56
CA ILE A 15 10.83 4.08 -1.27
C ILE A 15 9.95 2.84 -1.51
N HIS A 16 9.22 2.40 -0.49
CA HIS A 16 8.33 1.24 -0.58
C HIS A 16 7.15 1.43 -1.53
N SER A 17 6.88 2.67 -1.96
CA SER A 17 5.82 2.97 -2.93
C SER A 17 6.31 2.90 -4.39
N PHE A 18 7.63 2.80 -4.64
CA PHE A 18 8.18 2.71 -6.01
C PHE A 18 7.75 1.46 -6.79
N PRO A 19 7.79 0.24 -6.21
CA PRO A 19 7.37 -0.95 -6.94
C PRO A 19 5.93 -0.85 -7.46
N ALA A 20 5.02 -0.20 -6.72
CA ALA A 20 3.65 0.01 -7.15
C ALA A 20 3.55 0.91 -8.40
N VAL A 21 4.41 1.93 -8.51
CA VAL A 21 4.49 2.80 -9.69
C VAL A 21 4.98 2.03 -10.92
N GLU A 22 6.04 1.25 -10.76
CA GLU A 22 6.59 0.45 -11.85
C GLU A 22 5.60 -0.63 -12.30
N ASP A 23 4.92 -1.29 -11.36
CA ASP A 23 3.89 -2.26 -11.65
C ASP A 23 2.72 -1.64 -12.42
N ALA A 24 2.27 -0.45 -12.01
CA ALA A 24 1.20 0.25 -12.70
C ALA A 24 1.62 0.66 -14.12
N ARG A 25 2.84 1.17 -14.31
CA ARG A 25 3.38 1.53 -15.64
C ARG A 25 3.49 0.34 -16.59
N ARG A 26 3.90 -0.82 -16.08
CA ARG A 26 3.99 -2.07 -16.87
C ARG A 26 2.62 -2.55 -17.36
N ASN A 27 1.59 -2.39 -16.54
CA ASN A 27 0.24 -2.87 -16.85
C ASN A 27 -0.63 -1.82 -17.55
N ARG A 28 -0.29 -0.54 -17.41
CA ARG A 28 -0.95 0.61 -18.03
C ARG A 28 0.09 1.57 -18.62
N PRO A 29 0.63 1.28 -19.81
CA PRO A 29 1.66 2.14 -20.43
C PRO A 29 1.18 3.58 -20.70
N ASP A 30 -0.14 3.80 -20.73
CA ASP A 30 -0.78 5.09 -20.91
C ASP A 30 -0.83 5.94 -19.63
N VAL A 31 -0.41 5.41 -18.49
CA VAL A 31 -0.42 6.12 -17.21
C VAL A 31 0.86 6.95 -17.03
N SER A 32 0.71 8.18 -16.56
CA SER A 32 1.81 9.06 -16.16
C SER A 32 1.65 9.46 -14.70
N PHE A 33 2.75 9.45 -13.95
CA PHE A 33 2.72 9.75 -12.52
C PHE A 33 3.41 11.08 -12.20
N ASP A 34 2.73 11.90 -11.42
CA ASP A 34 3.33 12.98 -10.66
C ASP A 34 3.24 12.65 -9.17
N TRP A 35 4.10 13.24 -8.34
CA TRP A 35 4.19 12.88 -6.93
C TRP A 35 4.22 14.11 -6.03
N CYS A 36 3.40 14.10 -4.98
CA CYS A 36 3.39 15.10 -3.93
C CYS A 36 4.13 14.61 -2.68
N VAL A 37 5.26 15.22 -2.33
CA VAL A 37 6.16 14.77 -1.25
C VAL A 37 6.65 15.91 -0.35
N GLU A 38 7.01 15.63 0.91
CA GLU A 38 7.74 16.62 1.72
C GLU A 38 9.05 17.04 1.03
N GLU A 39 9.41 18.33 1.10
CA GLU A 39 10.63 18.90 0.50
C GLU A 39 11.88 18.07 0.77
N ALA A 40 12.02 17.57 2.00
CA ALA A 40 13.17 16.78 2.44
C ALA A 40 13.33 15.43 1.70
N PHE A 41 12.27 14.90 1.09
CA PHE A 41 12.30 13.61 0.37
C PHE A 41 12.13 13.75 -1.15
N ALA A 42 12.07 14.99 -1.68
CA ALA A 42 11.96 15.23 -3.12
C ALA A 42 13.10 14.59 -3.92
N GLY A 43 14.33 14.64 -3.39
CA GLY A 43 15.50 14.01 -4.01
C GLY A 43 15.39 12.49 -4.14
N ILE A 44 14.68 11.81 -3.23
CA ILE A 44 14.44 10.36 -3.32
C ILE A 44 13.46 10.07 -4.44
N VAL A 45 12.35 10.80 -4.51
CA VAL A 45 11.34 10.63 -5.57
C VAL A 45 11.95 10.86 -6.95
N ALA A 46 12.88 11.82 -7.08
CA ALA A 46 13.59 12.10 -8.32
C ALA A 46 14.44 10.94 -8.85
N LEU A 47 14.73 9.93 -8.03
CA LEU A 47 15.44 8.72 -8.48
C LEU A 47 14.56 7.81 -9.34
N HIS A 48 13.24 7.95 -9.30
CA HIS A 48 12.34 7.04 -10.01
C HIS A 48 11.96 7.60 -11.40
N PRO A 49 12.34 6.94 -12.50
CA PRO A 49 12.23 7.49 -13.86
C PRO A 49 10.78 7.64 -14.35
N ALA A 50 9.82 6.96 -13.72
CA ALA A 50 8.41 7.06 -14.08
C ALA A 50 7.70 8.30 -13.51
N ILE A 51 8.37 9.09 -12.66
CA ILE A 51 7.79 10.29 -12.06
C ILE A 51 8.14 11.49 -12.94
N ALA A 52 7.11 12.12 -13.52
CA ALA A 52 7.29 13.25 -14.43
C ALA A 52 7.46 14.57 -13.68
N THR A 53 6.61 14.82 -12.68
CA THR A 53 6.63 16.06 -11.88
C THR A 53 6.65 15.74 -10.39
N ILE A 54 7.49 16.46 -9.64
CA ILE A 54 7.53 16.39 -8.18
C ILE A 54 6.99 17.68 -7.62
N HIS A 55 5.87 17.58 -6.91
CA HIS A 55 5.31 18.67 -6.13
C HIS A 55 5.77 18.57 -4.69
N THR A 56 6.36 19.64 -4.17
CA THR A 56 6.82 19.66 -2.78
C THR A 56 5.78 20.26 -1.85
N VAL A 57 5.68 19.69 -0.67
CA VAL A 57 4.91 20.22 0.46
C VAL A 57 5.82 20.41 1.65
N ALA A 58 5.42 21.28 2.57
CA ALA A 58 6.14 21.49 3.82
C ALA A 58 5.19 21.42 5.01
N ILE A 59 4.44 20.33 5.13
CA ILE A 59 3.37 20.17 6.12
C ILE A 59 3.93 20.34 7.54
N ARG A 60 5.16 19.85 7.78
CA ARG A 60 5.87 20.03 9.05
C ARG A 60 6.08 21.51 9.40
N ARG A 61 6.50 22.33 8.42
CA ARG A 61 6.72 23.77 8.58
C ARG A 61 5.40 24.54 8.67
N TRP A 62 4.43 24.22 7.83
CA TRP A 62 3.11 24.87 7.85
C TRP A 62 2.37 24.67 9.16
N ARG A 63 2.59 23.53 9.84
CA ARG A 63 2.02 23.29 11.18
C ARG A 63 2.52 24.25 12.26
N THR A 64 3.72 24.83 12.14
CA THR A 64 4.24 25.76 13.16
C THR A 64 3.65 27.16 13.00
N SER A 65 3.18 27.52 11.80
CA SER A 65 2.49 28.79 11.53
C SER A 65 1.38 28.60 10.48
N PRO A 66 0.26 27.95 10.84
CA PRO A 66 -0.78 27.57 9.88
C PRO A 66 -1.54 28.77 9.32
N LEU A 67 -1.58 29.88 10.05
CA LEU A 67 -2.19 31.15 9.63
C LEU A 67 -1.17 32.16 9.09
N GLY A 68 0.09 31.76 8.95
CA GLY A 68 1.17 32.62 8.48
C GLY A 68 1.01 33.01 7.00
N PRO A 69 1.27 34.28 6.61
CA PRO A 69 1.18 34.72 5.21
C PRO A 69 2.08 33.94 4.24
N SER A 70 3.19 33.36 4.71
CA SER A 70 4.06 32.47 3.93
C SER A 70 3.39 31.12 3.67
N THR A 71 2.89 30.45 4.70
CA THR A 71 2.15 29.18 4.61
C THR A 71 0.97 29.28 3.66
N TRP A 72 0.18 30.36 3.74
CA TRP A 72 -0.95 30.58 2.83
C TRP A 72 -0.50 30.73 1.38
N ARG A 73 0.59 31.47 1.13
CA ARG A 73 1.14 31.64 -0.23
C ARG A 73 1.68 30.33 -0.79
N GLU A 74 2.42 29.57 0.01
CA GLU A 74 2.96 28.26 -0.38
C GLU A 74 1.83 27.26 -0.68
N ALA A 75 0.83 27.16 0.19
CA ALA A 75 -0.33 26.29 -0.02
C ALA A 75 -1.17 26.71 -1.24
N ALA A 76 -1.37 28.02 -1.46
CA ALA A 76 -2.04 28.53 -2.64
C ALA A 76 -1.25 28.24 -3.93
N GLY A 77 0.08 28.34 -3.88
CA GLY A 77 0.99 27.98 -4.96
C GLY A 77 0.90 26.50 -5.32
N LEU A 78 0.96 25.62 -4.31
CA LEU A 78 0.77 24.18 -4.51
C LEU A 78 -0.59 23.89 -5.15
N ARG A 79 -1.67 24.44 -4.60
CA ARG A 79 -3.03 24.24 -5.15
C ARG A 79 -3.11 24.61 -6.61
N ARG A 80 -2.51 25.74 -7.01
CA ARG A 80 -2.49 26.17 -8.40
C ARG A 80 -1.73 25.16 -9.27
N ALA A 81 -0.52 24.79 -8.87
CA ALA A 81 0.31 23.83 -9.60
C ALA A 81 -0.40 22.47 -9.76
N LEU A 82 -1.03 21.96 -8.70
CA LEU A 82 -1.76 20.68 -8.78
C LEU A 82 -2.97 20.75 -9.72
N ARG A 83 -3.71 21.86 -9.73
CA ARG A 83 -4.90 22.02 -10.58
C ARG A 83 -4.56 22.28 -12.04
N GLU A 84 -3.44 22.92 -12.33
CA GLU A 84 -2.94 23.12 -13.69
C GLU A 84 -2.62 21.80 -14.39
N CYS A 85 -2.19 20.77 -13.63
CA CYS A 85 -1.90 19.44 -14.17
C CYS A 85 -3.13 18.64 -14.61
N ARG A 86 -4.34 18.98 -14.12
CA ARG A 86 -5.62 18.31 -14.44
C ARG A 86 -5.54 16.77 -14.33
N TYR A 87 -5.36 16.28 -13.11
CA TYR A 87 -5.27 14.85 -12.83
C TYR A 87 -6.58 14.11 -13.10
N ASP A 88 -6.48 12.87 -13.61
CA ASP A 88 -7.61 11.96 -13.74
C ASP A 88 -7.92 11.24 -12.43
N LEU A 89 -6.90 11.03 -11.59
CA LEU A 89 -6.98 10.35 -10.31
C LEU A 89 -5.88 10.83 -9.35
N VAL A 90 -6.23 10.95 -8.07
CA VAL A 90 -5.27 11.12 -6.98
C VAL A 90 -5.26 9.83 -6.15
N ILE A 91 -4.07 9.33 -5.82
CA ILE A 91 -3.89 8.19 -4.91
C ILE A 91 -3.27 8.69 -3.61
N ASP A 92 -4.05 8.75 -2.53
CA ASP A 92 -3.52 9.00 -1.18
C ASP A 92 -3.03 7.67 -0.56
N ALA A 93 -1.75 7.39 -0.78
CA ALA A 93 -1.06 6.21 -0.25
C ALA A 93 -0.53 6.43 1.18
N GLN A 94 -0.87 7.54 1.84
CA GLN A 94 -0.44 7.83 3.21
C GLN A 94 -1.53 7.62 4.25
N GLY A 95 -2.81 7.88 3.91
CA GLY A 95 -3.93 7.58 4.80
C GLY A 95 -4.00 8.47 6.04
N LEU A 96 -3.56 9.72 5.95
CA LEU A 96 -3.57 10.71 7.03
C LEU A 96 -4.45 11.91 6.66
N LEU A 97 -5.09 12.57 7.63
CA LEU A 97 -5.97 13.72 7.35
C LEU A 97 -5.21 14.83 6.60
N LYS A 98 -3.95 15.05 6.96
CA LYS A 98 -3.08 16.05 6.31
C LYS A 98 -2.76 15.70 4.85
N SER A 99 -2.58 14.43 4.50
CA SER A 99 -2.40 14.04 3.09
C SER A 99 -3.70 14.13 2.32
N ALA A 100 -4.82 13.74 2.93
CA ALA A 100 -6.14 13.88 2.32
C ALA A 100 -6.47 15.33 1.99
N VAL A 101 -6.12 16.28 2.87
CA VAL A 101 -6.26 17.73 2.59
C VAL A 101 -5.38 18.16 1.42
N VAL A 102 -4.15 17.65 1.30
CA VAL A 102 -3.28 17.90 0.14
C VAL A 102 -3.88 17.31 -1.14
N ALA A 103 -4.36 16.07 -1.10
CA ALA A 103 -5.02 15.39 -2.21
C ALA A 103 -6.22 16.20 -2.73
N LYS A 104 -7.06 16.72 -1.83
CA LYS A 104 -8.22 17.55 -2.18
C LYS A 104 -7.86 18.81 -2.98
N GLN A 105 -6.64 19.33 -2.85
CA GLN A 105 -6.23 20.53 -3.57
C GLN A 105 -6.17 20.31 -5.09
N ALA A 106 -5.89 19.08 -5.52
CA ALA A 106 -5.81 18.69 -6.93
C ALA A 106 -7.17 18.70 -7.65
N ALA A 107 -8.29 18.69 -6.92
CA ALA A 107 -9.65 18.74 -7.47
C ALA A 107 -9.94 17.63 -8.51
N ALA A 108 -9.45 16.42 -8.24
CA ALA A 108 -9.68 15.21 -9.02
C ALA A 108 -10.15 14.09 -8.07
N PRO A 109 -10.78 13.01 -8.58
CA PRO A 109 -11.21 11.88 -7.76
C PRO A 109 -10.06 11.31 -6.93
N ILE A 110 -10.31 11.01 -5.66
CA ILE A 110 -9.29 10.54 -4.71
C ILE A 110 -9.55 9.07 -4.36
N ALA A 111 -8.61 8.20 -4.72
CA ALA A 111 -8.54 6.85 -4.20
C ALA A 111 -7.61 6.81 -2.99
N GLY A 112 -7.98 6.03 -1.98
CA GLY A 112 -7.19 5.88 -0.76
C GLY A 112 -7.59 4.63 0.01
N PHE A 113 -7.06 4.49 1.22
CA PHE A 113 -7.44 3.41 2.12
C PHE A 113 -8.88 3.58 2.60
N ASP A 114 -9.60 2.48 2.81
CA ASP A 114 -10.90 2.53 3.47
C ASP A 114 -10.77 3.01 4.93
N ARG A 115 -11.90 3.43 5.54
CA ARG A 115 -11.95 3.98 6.91
C ARG A 115 -11.27 3.09 7.96
N SER A 116 -11.25 1.79 7.72
CA SER A 116 -10.64 0.83 8.62
C SER A 116 -9.13 0.72 8.50
N SER A 117 -8.62 0.87 7.29
CA SER A 117 -7.22 0.67 6.93
C SER A 117 -6.42 1.97 6.94
N ALA A 118 -7.10 3.11 6.78
CA ALA A 118 -6.47 4.41 6.90
C ALA A 118 -5.87 4.60 8.30
N ARG A 119 -4.62 5.09 8.34
CA ARG A 119 -3.91 5.38 9.59
C ARG A 119 -4.66 6.41 10.45
N GLU A 120 -5.31 7.37 9.81
CA GLU A 120 -6.31 8.25 10.41
C GLU A 120 -7.65 8.09 9.66
N PRO A 121 -8.66 7.43 10.26
CA PRO A 121 -9.96 7.17 9.60
C PRO A 121 -10.69 8.42 9.10
N SER A 122 -10.41 9.60 9.66
CA SER A 122 -10.97 10.87 9.19
C SER A 122 -10.48 11.28 7.80
N ALA A 123 -9.36 10.73 7.34
CA ALA A 123 -8.83 10.96 5.99
C ALA A 123 -9.79 10.46 4.91
N THR A 124 -10.60 9.43 5.21
CA THR A 124 -11.43 8.78 4.19
C THR A 124 -12.70 9.53 3.85
N LEU A 125 -13.07 10.51 4.69
CA LEU A 125 -14.09 11.53 4.35
C LEU A 125 -13.75 12.35 3.10
N PHE A 126 -12.51 12.24 2.61
CA PHE A 126 -12.01 12.92 1.42
C PHE A 126 -11.81 11.95 0.24
N TYR A 127 -12.08 10.65 0.40
CA TYR A 127 -11.85 9.65 -0.64
C TYR A 127 -13.15 9.37 -1.40
N ASP A 128 -13.04 9.33 -2.72
CA ASP A 128 -14.12 8.97 -3.63
C ASP A 128 -14.14 7.47 -3.93
N ARG A 129 -13.02 6.75 -3.71
CA ARG A 129 -12.90 5.31 -3.95
C ARG A 129 -12.07 4.60 -2.87
N GLU A 130 -12.75 3.86 -2.00
CA GLU A 130 -12.15 3.21 -0.82
C GLU A 130 -11.79 1.71 -1.00
N GLN A 131 -12.33 0.96 -1.99
CA GLN A 131 -12.30 -0.52 -1.94
C GLN A 131 -12.25 -1.31 -3.27
N ALA A 132 -12.02 -0.66 -4.41
CA ALA A 132 -12.29 -1.25 -5.73
C ALA A 132 -11.51 -2.54 -6.06
N VAL A 133 -10.29 -2.73 -5.56
CA VAL A 133 -9.46 -3.91 -5.91
C VAL A 133 -9.92 -5.17 -5.17
N ALA A 134 -10.20 -5.06 -3.87
CA ALA A 134 -10.65 -6.20 -3.07
C ALA A 134 -12.07 -6.64 -3.49
N GLU A 135 -12.94 -5.69 -3.81
CA GLU A 135 -14.27 -5.95 -4.34
C GLU A 135 -14.21 -6.61 -5.72
N ALA A 136 -13.34 -6.15 -6.61
CA ALA A 136 -13.16 -6.76 -7.93
C ALA A 136 -12.67 -8.21 -7.84
N ILE A 137 -11.76 -8.52 -6.90
CA ILE A 137 -11.31 -9.90 -6.65
C ILE A 137 -12.47 -10.74 -6.10
N ALA A 138 -13.25 -10.21 -5.15
CA ALA A 138 -14.39 -10.92 -4.57
C ALA A 138 -15.48 -11.23 -5.61
N GLN A 139 -15.71 -10.33 -6.57
CA GLN A 139 -16.64 -10.55 -7.67
C GLN A 139 -16.13 -11.57 -8.69
N ALA A 140 -14.81 -11.58 -8.95
CA ALA A 140 -14.20 -12.48 -9.93
C ALA A 140 -14.06 -13.93 -9.41
N VAL A 141 -14.03 -14.14 -8.09
CA VAL A 141 -13.85 -15.45 -7.46
C VAL A 141 -15.06 -15.78 -6.59
N PRO A 142 -15.99 -16.65 -7.05
CA PRO A 142 -17.31 -16.86 -6.44
C PRO A 142 -17.35 -17.35 -4.98
N GLN A 143 -16.20 -17.64 -4.36
CA GLN A 143 -16.07 -18.11 -2.98
C GLN A 143 -15.23 -17.18 -2.10
N THR A 144 -14.81 -16.03 -2.62
CA THR A 144 -14.05 -15.06 -1.84
C THR A 144 -15.00 -14.29 -0.92
N VAL A 145 -14.74 -14.38 0.38
CA VAL A 145 -15.40 -13.55 1.39
C VAL A 145 -14.47 -12.40 1.73
N LEU A 146 -14.93 -11.17 1.49
CA LEU A 146 -14.25 -9.98 2.02
C LEU A 146 -14.53 -9.91 3.52
N VAL A 147 -13.51 -10.19 4.33
CA VAL A 147 -13.64 -10.09 5.79
C VAL A 147 -13.84 -8.61 6.14
N PRO A 148 -14.96 -8.22 6.79
CA PRO A 148 -15.16 -6.85 7.23
C PRO A 148 -14.10 -6.48 8.27
N LYS A 149 -13.88 -5.18 8.49
CA LYS A 149 -12.98 -4.77 9.58
C LYS A 149 -13.49 -5.32 10.90
N SER A 150 -12.67 -6.16 11.52
CA SER A 150 -12.92 -6.75 12.84
C SER A 150 -11.79 -6.43 13.82
N PRO A 151 -12.06 -6.43 15.14
CA PRO A 151 -11.03 -6.41 16.17
C PRO A 151 -9.95 -7.47 15.93
N LEU A 152 -8.71 -7.19 16.36
CA LEU A 152 -7.58 -8.09 16.15
C LEU A 152 -7.86 -9.51 16.67
N ALA A 153 -8.58 -9.66 17.79
CA ALA A 153 -8.94 -10.95 18.35
C ALA A 153 -9.85 -11.77 17.41
N GLU A 154 -10.78 -11.13 16.72
CA GLU A 154 -11.66 -11.79 15.74
C GLU A 154 -10.89 -12.17 14.48
N ILE A 155 -10.02 -11.29 13.98
CA ILE A 155 -9.13 -11.60 12.85
C ILE A 155 -8.20 -12.76 13.22
N ALA A 156 -7.62 -12.75 14.42
CA ALA A 156 -6.82 -13.85 14.94
C ALA A 156 -7.62 -15.15 15.03
N ALA A 157 -8.89 -15.09 15.45
CA ALA A 157 -9.75 -16.26 15.51
C ALA A 157 -10.10 -16.82 14.12
N ILE A 158 -10.27 -15.95 13.11
CA ILE A 158 -10.42 -16.36 11.70
C ILE A 158 -9.14 -17.05 11.24
N ILE A 159 -7.99 -16.38 11.40
CA ILE A 159 -6.67 -16.92 11.04
C ILE A 159 -6.45 -18.28 11.71
N GLY A 160 -6.66 -18.39 13.02
CA GLY A 160 -6.46 -19.62 13.79
C GLY A 160 -7.32 -20.81 13.36
N ARG A 161 -8.41 -20.56 12.61
CA ARG A 161 -9.27 -21.60 12.04
C ARG A 161 -8.99 -21.86 10.55
N SER A 162 -8.10 -21.10 9.93
CA SER A 162 -7.73 -21.28 8.53
C SER A 162 -6.83 -22.50 8.35
N ALA A 163 -7.03 -23.24 7.26
CA ALA A 163 -6.17 -24.35 6.89
C ALA A 163 -4.79 -23.92 6.38
N LEU A 164 -4.72 -22.72 5.79
CA LEU A 164 -3.55 -22.14 5.13
C LEU A 164 -3.67 -20.62 5.13
N ILE A 165 -2.54 -19.93 5.23
CA ILE A 165 -2.44 -18.47 5.04
C ILE A 165 -1.41 -18.15 3.97
N ILE A 166 -1.77 -17.25 3.06
CA ILE A 166 -0.87 -16.66 2.07
C ILE A 166 -0.95 -15.15 2.26
N GLY A 167 0.19 -14.48 2.41
CA GLY A 167 0.20 -13.03 2.62
C GLY A 167 1.54 -12.38 2.28
N ALA A 168 1.54 -11.06 2.18
CA ALA A 168 2.78 -10.29 2.09
C ALA A 168 3.51 -10.24 3.45
N ASP A 169 4.68 -9.59 3.52
CA ASP A 169 5.38 -9.32 4.77
C ASP A 169 4.58 -8.36 5.68
N THR A 170 3.69 -8.92 6.49
CA THR A 170 2.78 -8.19 7.39
C THR A 170 2.57 -8.94 8.69
N GLY A 171 2.19 -8.21 9.76
CA GLY A 171 1.96 -8.79 11.08
C GLY A 171 0.92 -9.93 11.13
N LEU A 172 -0.08 -9.94 10.22
CA LEU A 172 -1.08 -11.01 10.17
C LEU A 172 -0.51 -12.32 9.60
N THR A 173 0.39 -12.22 8.61
CA THR A 173 1.13 -13.37 8.07
C THR A 173 2.02 -13.98 9.16
N HIS A 174 2.67 -13.15 9.98
CA HIS A 174 3.49 -13.61 11.12
C HIS A 174 2.65 -14.23 12.24
N LEU A 175 1.46 -13.69 12.49
CA LEU A 175 0.52 -14.26 13.46
C LEU A 175 0.09 -15.68 13.05
N ALA A 176 -0.14 -15.90 11.75
CA ALA A 176 -0.47 -17.23 11.23
C ALA A 176 0.65 -18.25 11.47
N SER A 177 1.91 -17.87 11.22
CA SER A 177 3.05 -18.75 11.51
C SER A 177 3.19 -19.03 12.99
N ALA A 178 2.93 -18.05 13.85
CA ALA A 178 2.95 -18.22 15.30
C ALA A 178 1.87 -19.20 15.81
N PHE A 179 0.72 -19.28 15.12
CA PHE A 179 -0.29 -20.31 15.37
C PHE A 179 0.06 -21.70 14.79
N GLY A 180 1.25 -21.87 14.19
CA GLY A 180 1.67 -23.13 13.59
C GLY A 180 0.84 -23.49 12.35
N LEU A 181 0.31 -22.49 11.65
CA LEU A 181 -0.45 -22.70 10.42
C LEU A 181 0.50 -22.82 9.21
N PRO A 182 0.15 -23.63 8.20
CA PRO A 182 0.76 -23.57 6.89
C PRO A 182 0.70 -22.12 6.41
N THR A 183 1.86 -21.50 6.21
CA THR A 183 1.95 -20.06 5.92
C THR A 183 2.96 -19.81 4.82
N VAL A 184 2.51 -19.24 3.70
CA VAL A 184 3.37 -18.76 2.62
C VAL A 184 3.44 -17.24 2.69
N ALA A 185 4.63 -16.68 2.91
CA ALA A 185 4.85 -15.25 2.81
C ALA A 185 5.50 -14.88 1.47
N VAL A 186 4.92 -13.93 0.76
CA VAL A 186 5.43 -13.43 -0.53
C VAL A 186 6.16 -12.12 -0.30
N PHE A 187 7.46 -12.11 -0.58
CA PHE A 187 8.35 -10.97 -0.45
C PHE A 187 8.78 -10.48 -1.84
N VAL A 188 8.84 -9.16 -2.01
CA VAL A 188 9.24 -8.53 -3.29
C VAL A 188 10.52 -7.71 -3.15
N ALA A 189 10.71 -7.01 -2.02
CA ALA A 189 11.85 -6.08 -1.86
C ALA A 189 12.51 -6.14 -0.47
N THR A 190 11.83 -6.64 0.56
CA THR A 190 12.40 -6.78 1.91
C THR A 190 13.23 -8.06 1.98
N GLU A 191 14.42 -8.01 2.59
CA GLU A 191 15.22 -9.21 2.83
C GLU A 191 14.55 -10.13 3.87
N PRO A 192 14.17 -11.37 3.52
CA PRO A 192 13.43 -12.26 4.42
C PRO A 192 14.20 -12.74 5.65
N GLY A 193 15.54 -12.74 5.59
CA GLY A 193 16.38 -13.31 6.65
C GLY A 193 16.23 -12.61 8.01
N LEU A 194 15.76 -11.36 8.02
CA LEU A 194 15.58 -10.56 9.22
C LEU A 194 14.13 -10.60 9.75
N THR A 195 13.13 -10.71 8.87
CA THR A 195 11.71 -10.54 9.22
C THR A 195 10.78 -11.64 8.75
N GLY A 196 11.25 -12.70 8.10
CA GLY A 196 10.39 -13.78 7.57
C GLY A 196 9.62 -14.56 8.65
N PRO A 197 8.44 -15.12 8.32
CA PRO A 197 7.66 -15.92 9.25
C PRO A 197 8.44 -17.14 9.73
N ARG A 198 8.35 -17.43 11.02
CA ARG A 198 9.06 -18.53 11.66
C ARG A 198 8.06 -19.59 12.10
N GLY A 199 8.35 -20.84 11.78
CA GLY A 199 7.52 -21.97 12.16
C GLY A 199 7.82 -23.21 11.31
N PRO A 200 7.46 -24.41 11.79
CA PRO A 200 7.71 -25.67 11.08
C PRO A 200 6.94 -25.79 9.76
N PHE A 201 5.88 -25.00 9.59
CA PHE A 201 5.03 -24.97 8.39
C PHE A 201 5.03 -23.59 7.75
N SER A 202 6.14 -22.86 7.84
CA SER A 202 6.26 -21.51 7.28
C SER A 202 7.28 -21.48 6.15
N SER A 203 6.94 -20.78 5.08
CA SER A 203 7.80 -20.60 3.92
C SER A 203 7.78 -19.15 3.45
N THR A 204 8.90 -18.72 2.86
CA THR A 204 9.03 -17.41 2.24
C THR A 204 9.42 -17.56 0.79
N LEU A 205 8.60 -16.99 -0.09
CA LEU A 205 8.91 -16.85 -1.51
C LEU A 205 9.39 -15.41 -1.75
N LEU A 206 10.65 -15.27 -2.14
CA LEU A 206 11.26 -13.97 -2.47
C LEU A 206 11.36 -13.83 -3.98
N ALA A 207 10.77 -12.77 -4.53
CA ALA A 207 11.00 -12.41 -5.91
C ALA A 207 12.46 -11.94 -6.12
N ALA A 208 13.10 -12.40 -7.19
CA ALA A 208 14.38 -11.83 -7.60
C ALA A 208 14.22 -10.33 -7.91
N PRO A 209 15.28 -9.51 -7.77
CA PRO A 209 15.21 -8.08 -8.07
C PRO A 209 14.62 -7.80 -9.46
N GLY A 210 13.51 -7.06 -9.51
CA GLY A 210 12.79 -6.73 -10.76
C GLY A 210 11.88 -7.83 -11.33
N ALA A 211 11.82 -8.99 -10.68
CA ALA A 211 10.92 -10.10 -10.99
C ALA A 211 9.69 -10.10 -10.07
N ARG A 212 8.78 -11.05 -10.30
CA ARG A 212 7.60 -11.30 -9.46
C ARG A 212 7.53 -12.79 -9.14
N VAL A 213 7.01 -13.13 -7.96
CA VAL A 213 6.63 -14.51 -7.65
C VAL A 213 5.37 -14.83 -8.45
N ALA A 214 5.40 -15.89 -9.28
CA ALA A 214 4.27 -16.28 -10.07
C ALA A 214 3.21 -16.98 -9.21
N PRO A 215 1.90 -16.83 -9.50
CA PRO A 215 0.84 -17.51 -8.74
C PRO A 215 1.01 -19.02 -8.65
N ILE A 216 1.55 -19.66 -9.69
CA ILE A 216 1.80 -21.10 -9.70
C ILE A 216 2.86 -21.52 -8.67
N GLU A 217 3.87 -20.69 -8.41
CA GLU A 217 4.89 -20.95 -7.40
C GLU A 217 4.30 -20.85 -6.00
N VAL A 218 3.42 -19.87 -5.78
CA VAL A 218 2.70 -19.68 -4.51
C VAL A 218 1.79 -20.88 -4.22
N VAL A 219 1.04 -21.34 -5.23
CA VAL A 219 0.13 -22.48 -5.09
C VAL A 219 0.91 -23.76 -4.82
N ALA A 220 1.98 -24.04 -5.56
CA ALA A 220 2.79 -25.23 -5.35
C ALA A 220 3.38 -25.28 -3.93
N GLU A 221 3.86 -24.14 -3.42
CA GLU A 221 4.40 -24.08 -2.06
C GLU A 221 3.32 -24.22 -0.98
N ALA A 222 2.14 -23.63 -1.21
CA ALA A 222 0.98 -23.81 -0.34
C ALA A 222 0.56 -25.29 -0.21
N GLU A 223 0.49 -26.01 -1.34
CA GLU A 223 0.16 -27.44 -1.36
C GLU A 223 1.22 -28.27 -0.62
N ARG A 224 2.51 -27.95 -0.80
CA ARG A 224 3.61 -28.59 -0.07
C ARG A 224 3.47 -28.43 1.44
N LEU A 225 3.17 -27.22 1.91
CA LEU A 225 3.01 -26.94 3.35
C LEU A 225 1.77 -27.62 3.95
N LEU A 226 0.67 -27.68 3.19
CA LEU A 226 -0.54 -28.41 3.60
C LEU A 226 -0.24 -29.90 3.78
N ALA A 227 0.41 -30.53 2.80
CA ALA A 227 0.80 -31.94 2.88
C ALA A 227 1.74 -32.22 4.06
N LEU A 228 2.73 -31.35 4.28
CA LEU A 228 3.67 -31.45 5.41
C LEU A 228 2.95 -31.41 6.76
N LYS A 229 1.96 -30.53 6.92
CA LYS A 229 1.19 -30.44 8.17
C LYS A 229 0.28 -31.65 8.39
N SER A 230 -0.35 -32.17 7.34
CA SER A 230 -1.18 -33.38 7.45
C SER A 230 -0.36 -34.60 7.89
N GLN A 231 0.86 -34.75 7.38
CA GLN A 231 1.77 -35.83 7.78
C GLN A 231 2.22 -35.71 9.25
N ALA A 232 2.43 -34.50 9.75
CA ALA A 232 2.83 -34.26 11.14
C ALA A 232 1.69 -34.44 12.17
N ALA A 233 0.43 -34.48 11.71
CA ALA A 233 -0.75 -34.67 12.54
C ALA A 233 -1.21 -36.14 12.65
N THR A 234 -0.50 -37.05 11.97
CA THR A 234 -0.74 -38.50 11.97
C THR A 234 0.27 -39.19 12.89
#